data_AF-A0A177ANW0-F1
#
_entry.id   AF-A0A177ANW0-F1
#
_cell.length_a   1.000
_cell.length_b   1.000
_cell.length_c   1.000
_cell.angle_alpha   90.00
_cell.angle_beta   90.00
_cell.angle_gamma   90.00
#
_symmetry.space_group_name_H-M   'P 1'
#
loop_
_entity.id
_entity.type
_entity.pdbx_description
1 polymer ?
#
loop_
_entity_poly.entity_id
_entity_poly.type
_entity_poly.pdbx_seq_one_letter_code
_entity_poly.pdbx_strand_id
1 'polypeptide(L)' 'LYIRGLFRSAVPSGASTGIYEALELRDKGKEYHGKGVSNAVSNVNNIIAPELLKKAIY' A
#
# COMPACT_ATOMS: atom_id res chain seq x y z
N LEU A 1 11.51 3.12 -27.76
CA LEU A 1 12.13 4.01 -26.75
C LEU A 1 11.42 3.74 -25.41
N TYR A 2 12.01 2.94 -24.52
CA TYR A 2 11.34 2.57 -23.26
C TYR A 2 11.37 3.78 -22.32
N ILE A 3 10.20 4.25 -21.90
CA ILE A 3 10.10 5.36 -20.95
C ILE A 3 10.62 4.82 -19.60
N ARG A 4 11.80 5.27 -19.18
CA ARG A 4 12.30 5.04 -17.83
C ARG A 4 11.87 6.24 -16.98
N GLY A 5 10.98 6.01 -16.03
CA GLY A 5 10.45 7.04 -15.15
C GLY A 5 10.15 6.49 -13.76
N LEU A 6 10.36 7.33 -12.74
CA LEU A 6 9.86 7.08 -11.39
C LEU A 6 8.49 7.75 -11.26
N PHE A 7 7.45 6.95 -11.06
CA PHE A 7 6.08 7.42 -10.86
C PHE A 7 5.72 7.33 -9.38
N ARG A 8 5.12 8.38 -8.82
CA ARG A 8 4.75 8.45 -7.39
C ARG A 8 3.29 8.83 -7.25
N SER A 9 2.61 8.18 -6.33
CA SER A 9 1.26 8.52 -5.89
C SER A 9 1.19 8.53 -4.37
N ALA A 10 0.23 9.27 -3.81
CA ALA A 10 -0.11 9.27 -2.39
C ALA A 10 -1.60 8.93 -2.23
N VAL A 11 -1.95 8.25 -1.14
CA VAL A 11 -3.31 7.77 -0.89
C VAL A 11 -3.89 8.52 0.32
N PRO A 12 -5.11 9.06 0.25
CA PRO A 12 -5.75 9.73 1.37
C PRO A 12 -6.14 8.75 2.48
N SER A 13 -6.35 9.24 3.70
CA SER A 13 -6.90 8.44 4.80
C SER A 13 -8.35 8.03 4.53
N GLY A 14 -8.73 6.79 4.86
CA GLY A 14 -10.13 6.38 4.88
C GLY A 14 -10.85 6.82 6.16
N ALA A 15 -12.18 6.73 6.17
CA ALA A 15 -13.00 6.91 7.36
C ALA A 15 -13.37 5.58 8.05
N SER A 16 -13.23 4.44 7.35
CA SER A 16 -13.37 3.05 7.82
C SER A 16 -14.53 2.76 8.78
N THR A 17 -15.69 3.42 8.60
CA THR A 17 -16.92 3.13 9.36
C THR A 17 -18.01 2.47 8.51
N GLY A 18 -17.83 2.38 7.18
CA GLY A 18 -18.77 1.72 6.28
C GLY A 18 -18.56 0.20 6.24
N ILE A 19 -19.64 -0.58 6.34
CA ILE A 19 -19.59 -2.05 6.26
C ILE A 19 -19.35 -2.58 4.83
N TYR A 20 -19.45 -1.71 3.83
CA TYR A 20 -19.32 -2.06 2.40
C TYR A 20 -18.03 -1.53 1.78
N GLU A 21 -17.24 -0.75 2.52
CA GLU A 21 -16.02 -0.14 2.00
C GLU A 21 -14.82 -1.09 2.11
N ALA A 22 -13.83 -0.90 1.24
CA ALA A 22 -12.52 -1.53 1.42
C ALA A 22 -11.85 -0.96 2.69
N LEU A 23 -11.32 -1.86 3.52
CA LEU A 23 -10.71 -1.48 4.79
C LEU A 23 -9.23 -1.13 4.61
N GLU A 24 -8.79 -0.06 5.28
CA GLU A 24 -7.38 0.30 5.36
C GLU A 24 -6.62 -0.59 6.36
N LEU A 25 -5.34 -0.86 6.08
CA LEU A 25 -4.47 -1.60 6.98
C LEU A 25 -3.67 -0.64 7.87
N ARG A 26 -4.01 -0.62 9.16
CA ARG A 26 -3.31 0.15 10.21
C ARG A 26 -2.50 -0.77 11.12
N ASP A 27 -1.36 -0.27 11.59
CA ASP A 27 -0.44 -1.01 12.46
C ASP A 27 -1.02 -1.27 13.85
N LYS A 28 -1.94 -0.40 14.34
CA LYS A 28 -2.58 -0.51 15.67
C LYS A 28 -1.59 -0.58 16.86
N GLY A 29 -0.33 -0.19 16.65
CA GLY A 29 0.71 -0.11 17.66
C GLY A 29 0.72 1.22 18.42
N LYS A 30 1.77 1.44 19.23
CA LYS A 30 1.94 2.69 20.00
C LYS A 30 2.21 3.91 19.11
N GLU A 31 2.96 3.69 18.02
CA GLU A 31 3.35 4.75 17.09
C GLU A 31 2.13 5.39 16.42
N TYR A 32 2.19 6.72 16.28
CA TYR A 32 1.14 7.53 15.64
C TYR A 32 -0.28 7.25 16.17
N HIS A 33 -0.42 6.95 17.47
CA HIS A 33 -1.72 6.60 18.09
C HIS A 33 -2.43 5.42 17.38
N GLY A 34 -1.67 4.41 16.96
CA GLY A 34 -2.20 3.24 16.25
C GLY A 34 -2.46 3.45 14.77
N LYS A 35 -2.15 4.65 14.23
CA LYS A 35 -2.41 5.00 12.82
C LYS A 35 -1.23 4.76 11.88
N GLY A 36 -0.16 4.14 12.36
CA GLY A 36 0.97 3.70 11.54
C GLY A 36 0.53 2.79 10.39
N VAL A 37 1.35 2.71 9.33
CA VAL A 37 1.07 1.94 8.10
C VAL A 37 2.27 1.10 7.64
N SER A 38 3.21 0.81 8.53
CA SER A 38 4.43 0.05 8.24
C SER A 38 4.13 -1.35 7.71
N ASN A 39 3.06 -1.97 8.20
CA ASN A 39 2.59 -3.26 7.70
C ASN A 39 2.07 -3.16 6.25
N ALA A 40 1.35 -2.08 5.91
CA ALA A 40 0.89 -1.85 4.54
C ALA A 40 2.08 -1.62 3.59
N VAL A 41 3.10 -0.87 4.02
CA VAL A 41 4.36 -0.68 3.27
C VAL A 41 5.07 -2.01 3.04
N SER A 42 5.15 -2.86 4.07
CA SER A 42 5.75 -4.21 3.95
C SER A 42 5.01 -5.05 2.92
N ASN A 43 3.67 -5.02 2.91
CA ASN A 43 2.87 -5.74 1.92
C ASN A 43 3.14 -5.24 0.48
N VAL A 44 3.27 -3.93 0.27
CA VAL A 44 3.64 -3.37 -1.04
C VAL A 44 4.99 -3.91 -1.50
N ASN A 45 6.01 -3.83 -0.64
CA ASN A 45 7.38 -4.17 -1.01
C ASN A 45 7.60 -5.68 -1.17
N ASN A 46 7.00 -6.49 -0.31
CA ASN A 46 7.35 -7.91 -0.18
C ASN A 46 6.31 -8.86 -0.79
N ILE A 47 5.08 -8.39 -1.05
CA ILE A 47 4.01 -9.22 -1.61
C ILE A 47 3.59 -8.70 -2.98
N ILE A 48 3.22 -7.42 -3.09
CA ILE A 48 2.66 -6.86 -4.33
C ILE A 48 3.75 -6.66 -5.39
N ALA A 49 4.87 -6.02 -5.02
CA ALA A 49 5.93 -5.68 -5.97
C ALA A 49 6.52 -6.91 -6.71
N PRO A 50 6.85 -8.03 -6.03
CA PRO A 50 7.31 -9.24 -6.72
C PRO A 50 6.31 -9.77 -7.74
N GLU A 51 5.01 -9.77 -7.44
CA GLU A 51 3.97 -10.27 -8.34
C GLU A 51 3.77 -9.36 -9.57
N LEU A 52 3.87 -8.03 -9.40
CA LEU A 52 3.80 -7.10 -10.52
C LEU A 52 5.02 -7.20 -11.44
N LEU A 53 6.21 -7.39 -10.87
CA LEU A 53 7.44 -7.59 -11.64
C LEU A 53 7.40 -8.89 -12.45
N LYS A 54 6.83 -9.98 -11.92
CA LYS A 54 6.59 -11.21 -12.69
C LYS A 54 5.67 -10.98 -13.88
N LYS A 55 4.58 -10.23 -13.69
CA LYS A 55 3.62 -9.94 -14.76
C LYS A 55 4.19 -9.05 -15.87
N ALA A 56 5.14 -8.17 -15.55
CA ALA A 56 5.77 -7.30 -16.55
C ALA A 56 6.76 -8.03 -17.48
N ILE A 57 7.05 -9.30 -17.23
CA ILE A 57 8.00 -10.12 -18.00
C ILE A 57 7.27 -10.98 -19.07
N TYR A 58 5.93 -11.05 -19.06
CA TYR A 58 5.09 -11.62 -20.12
C TYR A 58 4.34 -10.52 -20.88
#